data_AF-A0A494C038-F1
#
_entry.id   AF-A0A494C038-F1
#
_cell.length_a   1.000
_cell.length_b   1.000
_cell.length_c   1.000
_cell.angle_alpha   90.00
_cell.angle_beta   90.00
_cell.angle_gamma   90.00
#
_symmetry.space_group_name_H-M   'P 1'
#
loop_
_entity.id
_entity.type
_entity.pdbx_description
1 polymer ?
#
loop_
_entity_poly.entity_id
_entity_poly.type
_entity_poly.pdbx_seq_one_letter_code
_entity_poly.pdbx_strand_id
1 'polypeptide(L)'
;MEPIVLQSVPHDRYNKTCYICDEQGRESKAATGACMTCNKHGCRQAFHVTCAQFAGLLCEEEGNGADNVQYCGYCKYHFSKL
;
A
#
# COMPACT_ATOMS: atom_id res chain seq x y z
N MET A 1 -2.88 9.60 -19.28
CA MET A 1 -3.57 9.02 -18.10
C MET A 1 -4.77 8.26 -18.62
N GLU A 2 -4.74 6.94 -18.46
CA GLU A 2 -5.83 6.02 -18.84
C GLU A 2 -6.87 5.92 -17.70
N PRO A 3 -8.10 5.43 -17.96
CA PRO A 3 -9.13 5.34 -16.92
C PRO A 3 -8.75 4.35 -15.80
N ILE A 4 -9.13 4.70 -14.58
CA ILE A 4 -8.88 3.85 -13.40
C ILE A 4 -9.83 2.65 -13.40
N VAL A 5 -9.29 1.44 -13.44
CA VAL A 5 -10.07 0.20 -13.38
C VAL A 5 -10.16 -0.29 -11.93
N LEU A 6 -11.31 -0.06 -11.28
CA LEU A 6 -11.53 -0.48 -9.89
C LEU A 6 -11.99 -1.93 -9.75
N GLN A 7 -12.62 -2.48 -10.79
CA GLN A 7 -13.21 -3.83 -10.77
C GLN A 7 -12.16 -4.94 -10.59
N SER A 8 -10.90 -4.66 -10.94
CA SER A 8 -9.77 -5.58 -10.79
C SER A 8 -9.13 -5.54 -9.40
N VAL A 9 -9.58 -4.65 -8.49
CA VAL A 9 -9.08 -4.61 -7.12
C VAL A 9 -9.74 -5.72 -6.30
N PRO A 10 -8.98 -6.70 -5.75
CA PRO A 10 -9.56 -7.77 -4.96
C PRO A 10 -10.29 -7.24 -3.72
N HIS A 11 -11.49 -7.76 -3.43
CA HIS A 11 -12.31 -7.36 -2.29
C HIS A 11 -11.55 -7.45 -0.95
N ASP A 12 -10.69 -8.45 -0.78
CA ASP A 12 -9.89 -8.62 0.43
C ASP A 12 -8.99 -7.43 0.75
N ARG A 13 -8.61 -6.61 -0.25
CA ARG A 13 -7.83 -5.38 0.00
C ARG A 13 -8.62 -4.33 0.76
N TYR A 14 -9.95 -4.30 0.61
CA TYR A 14 -10.83 -3.39 1.33
C TYR A 14 -11.09 -3.84 2.78
N ASN A 15 -10.86 -5.12 3.07
CA ASN A 15 -11.06 -5.71 4.40
C ASN A 15 -9.79 -5.65 5.27
N LYS A 16 -8.69 -5.09 4.75
CA LYS A 16 -7.45 -4.94 5.52
C LYS A 16 -7.47 -3.64 6.31
N THR A 17 -7.05 -3.72 7.57
CA THR A 17 -6.81 -2.54 8.41
C THR A 17 -5.51 -1.85 8.01
N CYS A 18 -5.57 -0.55 7.74
CA CYS A 18 -4.37 0.26 7.55
C CYS A 18 -3.70 0.54 8.91
N TYR A 19 -2.54 -0.08 9.18
CA TYR A 19 -1.84 0.09 10.46
C TYR A 19 -1.41 1.54 10.71
N ILE A 20 -1.14 2.31 9.65
CA ILE A 20 -0.75 3.73 9.76
C ILE A 20 -1.94 4.59 10.21
N CYS A 21 -3.16 4.25 9.77
CA CYS A 21 -4.36 4.93 10.24
C CYS A 21 -4.64 4.57 11.69
N ASP A 22 -4.48 3.30 12.04
CA ASP A 22 -4.64 2.77 13.40
C ASP A 22 -3.69 3.45 14.40
N GLU A 23 -2.39 3.50 14.09
CA GLU A 23 -1.37 4.20 14.89
C GLU A 23 -1.68 5.70 15.08
N GLN A 24 -2.42 6.31 14.16
CA GLN A 24 -2.81 7.72 14.22
C GLN A 24 -4.18 7.94 14.88
N GLY A 25 -4.81 6.90 15.43
CA GLY A 25 -6.13 6.96 16.06
C GLY A 25 -7.26 7.28 15.07
N ARG A 26 -7.08 7.01 13.77
CA ARG A 26 -8.05 7.31 12.71
C ARG A 26 -8.94 6.09 12.44
N GLU A 27 -9.71 5.67 13.44
CA GLU A 27 -10.52 4.43 13.41
C GLU A 27 -11.47 4.37 12.19
N SER A 28 -12.22 5.44 11.92
CA SER A 28 -13.17 5.50 10.79
C SER A 28 -12.50 5.44 9.41
N LYS A 29 -11.26 5.94 9.30
CA LYS A 29 -10.49 5.93 8.05
C LYS A 29 -9.70 4.64 7.87
N ALA A 30 -9.33 3.95 8.95
CA ALA A 30 -8.58 2.69 8.89
C ALA A 30 -9.33 1.56 8.18
N ALA A 31 -10.67 1.63 8.15
CA ALA A 31 -11.57 0.70 7.45
C ALA A 31 -12.06 1.19 6.07
N THR A 32 -11.69 2.41 5.65
CA THR A 32 -12.21 3.00 4.41
C THR A 32 -11.12 3.02 3.32
N GLY A 33 -11.21 2.11 2.36
CA GLY A 33 -10.35 2.07 1.17
C GLY A 33 -9.65 0.73 0.97
N ALA A 34 -9.04 0.54 -0.21
CA ALA A 34 -8.23 -0.64 -0.48
C ALA A 34 -6.80 -0.44 0.04
N CYS A 35 -6.32 -1.37 0.86
CA CYS A 35 -4.93 -1.41 1.29
C CYS A 35 -4.03 -2.16 0.29
N MET A 36 -2.77 -1.77 0.26
CA MET A 36 -1.67 -2.61 -0.22
C MET A 36 -0.98 -3.29 0.97
N THR A 37 -0.19 -4.32 0.68
CA THR A 37 0.58 -5.07 1.68
C THR A 37 2.06 -4.77 1.51
N CYS A 38 2.82 -4.82 2.61
CA CYS A 38 4.27 -4.72 2.57
C CYS A 38 4.88 -5.74 1.58
N ASN A 39 5.80 -5.29 0.73
CA ASN A 39 6.44 -6.11 -0.31
C ASN A 39 7.44 -7.13 0.24
N LYS A 40 7.80 -7.05 1.53
CA LYS A 40 8.67 -8.05 2.16
C LYS A 40 7.93 -9.37 2.33
N HIS A 41 8.50 -10.44 1.77
CA HIS A 41 7.97 -11.80 1.91
C HIS A 41 7.66 -12.16 3.38
N GLY A 42 6.44 -12.64 3.63
CA GLY A 42 5.95 -13.03 4.96
C GLY A 42 5.47 -11.87 5.85
N CYS A 43 5.66 -10.62 5.45
CA CYS A 43 5.12 -9.48 6.19
C CYS A 43 3.61 -9.34 5.94
N ARG A 44 2.84 -9.14 7.02
CA ARG A 44 1.38 -8.98 6.96
C ARG A 44 0.91 -7.55 7.18
N GLN A 45 1.83 -6.61 7.29
CA GLN A 45 1.50 -5.19 7.47
C GLN A 45 0.82 -4.65 6.22
N ALA A 46 -0.34 -4.03 6.42
CA ALA A 46 -1.16 -3.45 5.36
C ALA A 46 -1.42 -1.98 5.63
N PHE A 47 -1.50 -1.20 4.56
CA PHE A 47 -1.68 0.25 4.62
C PHE A 47 -2.31 0.78 3.34
N HIS A 48 -3.00 1.91 3.45
CA HIS A 48 -3.45 2.63 2.28
C HIS A 48 -2.27 3.15 1.47
N VAL A 49 -2.40 3.12 0.14
CA VAL A 49 -1.38 3.65 -0.79
C VAL A 49 -1.04 5.10 -0.44
N THR A 50 -2.05 5.94 -0.20
CA THR A 50 -1.86 7.34 0.19
C THR A 50 -1.17 7.49 1.55
N CYS A 51 -1.45 6.60 2.51
CA CYS A 51 -0.80 6.63 3.82
C CYS A 51 0.69 6.27 3.71
N ALA A 52 1.05 5.27 2.90
CA ALA A 52 2.44 4.96 2.62
C ALA A 52 3.14 6.09 1.87
N GLN A 53 2.48 6.71 0.89
CA GLN A 53 3.02 7.86 0.16
C GLN A 53 3.35 9.02 1.10
N PHE A 54 2.40 9.44 1.95
CA PHE A 54 2.63 10.50 2.94
C PHE A 54 3.73 10.15 3.96
N ALA A 55 3.89 8.87 4.28
CA ALA A 55 4.92 8.40 5.19
C ALA A 55 6.29 8.15 4.52
N GLY A 56 6.40 8.35 3.20
CA GLY A 56 7.64 8.09 2.45
C GLY A 56 8.00 6.61 2.34
N LEU A 57 7.01 5.71 2.34
CA LEU A 57 7.18 4.25 2.40
C LEU A 57 6.97 3.53 1.05
N LEU A 58 6.67 4.28 -0.02
CA LEU A 58 6.54 3.74 -1.37
C LEU A 58 7.89 3.80 -2.10
N CYS A 59 8.20 2.75 -2.83
CA CYS A 59 9.37 2.65 -3.70
C CYS A 59 8.91 2.39 -5.14
N GLU A 60 9.61 3.01 -6.08
CA GLU A 60 9.47 2.72 -7.50
C GLU A 60 10.37 1.53 -7.86
N GLU A 61 9.82 0.56 -8.55
CA GLU A 61 10.54 -0.58 -9.13
C GLU A 61 10.33 -0.60 -10.64
N GLU A 62 11.40 -0.95 -11.37
CA GLU A 62 11.35 -1.15 -12.81
C GLU A 62 10.36 -2.27 -13.12
N GLY A 63 9.26 -1.94 -13.82
CA GLY A 63 8.28 -2.94 -14.21
C GLY A 63 8.83 -3.89 -15.27
N ASN A 64 8.22 -5.08 -15.38
CA ASN A 64 8.58 -6.12 -16.36
C ASN A 64 8.35 -5.74 -17.85
N GLY A 65 8.09 -4.48 -18.18
CA GLY A 65 7.91 -3.96 -19.54
C GLY A 65 8.11 -2.46 -19.58
N ALA A 66 8.70 -1.96 -20.67
CA ALA A 66 9.35 -0.66 -20.80
C ALA A 66 8.49 0.60 -20.49
N ASP A 67 7.18 0.46 -20.22
CA ASP A 67 6.25 1.59 -20.04
C ASP A 67 5.46 1.57 -18.72
N ASN A 68 5.63 0.56 -17.86
CA ASN A 68 4.88 0.46 -16.60
C ASN A 68 5.80 0.61 -15.39
N VAL A 69 5.65 1.72 -14.64
CA VAL A 69 6.30 1.88 -13.33
C VAL A 69 5.52 1.10 -12.29
N GLN A 70 6.19 0.20 -11.57
CA GLN A 70 5.57 -0.53 -10.48
C GLN A 70 5.88 0.17 -9.16
N TYR A 71 4.84 0.51 -8.39
CA TYR A 71 5.00 1.01 -7.04
C TYR A 71 4.82 -0.13 -6.03
N CYS A 72 5.87 -0.39 -5.25
CA CYS A 72 5.81 -1.29 -4.11
C CYS A 72 5.87 -0.48 -2.81
N GLY A 73 5.42 -1.07 -1.70
CA GLY A 73 5.40 -0.40 -0.39
C GLY A 73 6.05 -1.26 0.67
N TYR A 74 6.80 -0.65 1.58
CA TYR A 74 7.43 -1.33 2.71
C TYR A 74 6.93 -0.75 4.03
N CYS A 75 6.61 -1.58 5.02
CA CYS A 75 6.28 -1.05 6.35
C CYS A 75 7.49 -0.34 6.95
N LYS A 76 7.28 0.56 7.93
CA LYS A 76 8.36 1.34 8.57
C LYS A 76 9.60 0.51 8.92
N TYR A 77 9.40 -0.68 9.48
CA TYR A 77 10.48 -1.60 9.87
C TYR A 77 11.28 -2.18 8.69
N HIS A 78 10.61 -2.51 7.58
CA HIS A 78 11.29 -3.06 6.40
C HIS A 78 11.87 -1.96 5.53
N PHE A 79 11.25 -0.78 5.51
CA PHE A 79 11.77 0.39 4.82
C PHE A 79 13.08 0.87 5.43
N SER A 80 13.20 0.89 6.77
CA SER A 80 14.45 1.27 7.46
C SER A 80 15.61 0.29 7.25
N LYS A 81 15.41 -0.79 6.49
CA LYS A 81 16.38 -1.87 6.23
C LYS A 81 16.66 -2.07 4.74
N LEU A 82 16.03 -1.25 3.89
CA LEU A 82 16.40 -1.09 2.49
C LEU A 82 17.69 -0.26 2.42
#